data_AF-X0Z310-F1
#
_entry.id   AF-X0Z310-F1
#
_cell.length_a   1.000
_cell.length_b   1.000
_cell.length_c   1.000
_cell.angle_alpha   90.00
_cell.angle_beta   90.00
_cell.angle_gamma   90.00
#
_symmetry.space_group_name_H-M   'P 1'
#
loop_
_entity.id
_entity.type
_entity.pdbx_description
1 polymer ?
#
loop_
_entity_poly.entity_id
_entity_poly.type
_entity_poly.pdbx_seq_one_letter_code
_entity_poly.pdbx_strand_id
1 'polypeptide(L)'
;QAALATYDRLRWHAIDASLRADLDVIQTSAPGDVRLLSRTLDDKQWVVSTTVSDGPIKFWLYDRPKKKVEYLFSNMKALEDRKLAKMNPVMLRSRDGLELVSYLTLPRDADADGDGKPDAGKGPLPMVLVVHGGPWARDSYGLSSSHQWLASRGYAVLSVNYRGSSGFGKKFVNAADKQWSAKMHDDLVDAVGWAVKEKIAKQDKVAIYGGSYGGYATLVGLTFT
;
A
#
# COMPACT_ATOMS: atom_id res chain seq x y z
N GLN A 1 6.63 -1.99 -26.47
CA GLN A 1 5.85 -2.74 -25.50
C GLN A 1 6.39 -2.43 -24.12
N ALA A 2 5.49 -2.38 -23.14
CA ALA A 2 5.83 -2.36 -21.73
C ALA A 2 4.74 -3.12 -20.99
N ALA A 3 5.12 -3.75 -19.89
CA ALA A 3 4.19 -4.37 -18.98
C ALA A 3 4.08 -3.51 -17.72
N LEU A 4 2.88 -3.43 -17.17
CA LEU A 4 2.63 -2.81 -15.87
C LEU A 4 2.35 -3.92 -14.86
N ALA A 5 3.10 -3.93 -13.76
CA ALA A 5 2.93 -4.91 -12.69
C ALA A 5 2.75 -4.21 -11.35
N THR A 6 2.03 -4.86 -10.44
CA THR A 6 1.86 -4.40 -9.07
C THR A 6 2.08 -5.57 -8.12
N TYR A 7 3.27 -5.61 -7.52
CA TYR A 7 3.56 -6.54 -6.43
C TYR A 7 3.31 -5.82 -5.11
N ASP A 8 4.19 -4.89 -4.74
CA ASP A 8 4.09 -3.98 -3.60
C ASP A 8 3.66 -2.57 -4.01
N ARG A 9 4.28 -2.07 -5.07
CA ARG A 9 4.01 -0.81 -5.74
C ARG A 9 3.87 -1.05 -7.23
N LEU A 10 3.30 -0.07 -7.91
CA LEU A 10 3.08 -0.15 -9.34
C LEU A 10 4.37 0.21 -10.08
N ARG A 11 4.85 -0.71 -10.91
CA ARG A 11 6.12 -0.59 -11.62
C ARG A 11 5.93 -0.89 -13.10
N TRP A 12 6.54 -0.06 -13.94
CA TRP A 12 6.62 -0.31 -15.37
C TRP A 12 7.84 -1.16 -15.70
N HIS A 13 7.64 -2.15 -16.55
CA HIS A 13 8.68 -2.97 -17.15
C HIS A 13 8.72 -2.67 -18.64
N ALA A 14 9.53 -1.68 -19.03
CA ALA A 14 9.68 -1.27 -20.41
C ALA A 14 10.47 -2.32 -21.20
N ILE A 15 9.83 -2.89 -22.23
CA ILE A 15 10.44 -3.86 -23.15
C ILE A 15 11.07 -3.09 -24.33
N ASP A 16 10.39 -2.08 -24.86
CA ASP A 16 10.92 -1.24 -25.95
C ASP A 16 11.64 0.00 -25.42
N ALA A 17 12.77 0.33 -26.03
CA ALA A 17 13.58 1.50 -25.67
C ALA A 17 12.85 2.84 -25.86
N SER A 18 12.02 2.96 -26.91
CA SER A 18 11.26 4.20 -27.17
C SER A 18 10.27 4.50 -26.05
N LEU A 19 9.56 3.47 -25.58
CA LEU A 19 8.60 3.58 -24.50
C LEU A 19 9.28 3.80 -23.14
N ARG A 20 10.49 3.25 -22.94
CA ARG A 20 11.30 3.55 -21.76
C ARG A 20 11.58 5.06 -21.65
N ALA A 21 12.04 5.67 -22.73
CA ALA A 21 12.33 7.11 -22.75
C ALA A 21 11.08 7.97 -22.48
N ASP A 22 9.89 7.52 -22.90
CA ASP A 22 8.64 8.20 -22.56
C ASP A 22 8.32 8.08 -21.06
N LEU A 23 8.43 6.87 -20.50
CA LEU A 23 8.17 6.61 -19.09
C LEU A 23 9.15 7.35 -18.18
N ASP A 24 10.42 7.46 -18.56
CA ASP A 24 11.44 8.18 -17.78
C ASP A 24 11.15 9.69 -17.70
N VAL A 25 10.68 10.29 -18.80
CA VAL A 25 10.24 11.69 -18.83
C VAL A 25 9.04 11.90 -17.92
N ILE A 26 8.06 11.00 -18.00
CA ILE A 26 6.86 11.07 -17.14
C ILE A 26 7.25 10.91 -15.67
N GLN A 27 8.05 9.90 -15.33
CA GLN A 27 8.44 9.60 -13.95
C GLN A 27 9.24 10.73 -13.30
N THR A 28 10.07 11.43 -14.09
CA THR A 28 10.86 12.59 -13.63
C THR A 28 9.97 13.82 -13.41
N SER A 29 8.97 14.04 -14.28
CA SER A 29 8.13 15.24 -14.25
C SER A 29 6.92 15.11 -13.31
N ALA A 30 6.46 13.87 -13.08
CA ALA A 30 5.28 13.56 -12.29
C ALA A 30 5.65 12.54 -11.19
N PRO A 31 5.96 13.02 -9.97
CA PRO A 31 6.31 12.14 -8.85
C PRO A 31 5.17 11.18 -8.47
N GLY A 32 5.53 9.95 -8.12
CA GLY A 32 4.62 8.89 -7.68
C GLY A 32 4.58 7.68 -8.62
N ASP A 33 3.73 6.72 -8.29
CA ASP A 33 3.47 5.53 -9.10
C ASP A 33 2.65 5.91 -10.34
N VAL A 34 3.29 5.87 -11.52
CA VAL A 34 2.72 6.32 -12.80
C VAL A 34 1.80 5.25 -13.40
N ARG A 35 0.54 5.58 -13.68
CA ARG A 35 -0.40 4.75 -14.44
C ARG A 35 -0.83 5.45 -15.72
N LEU A 36 -0.75 4.75 -16.85
CA LEU A 36 -1.32 5.19 -18.12
C LEU A 36 -2.83 4.92 -18.10
N LEU A 37 -3.64 5.96 -18.27
CA LEU A 37 -5.11 5.85 -18.25
C LEU A 37 -5.67 5.73 -19.66
N SER A 38 -5.19 6.57 -20.57
CA SER A 38 -5.62 6.57 -21.97
C SER A 38 -4.56 7.18 -22.89
N ARG A 39 -4.74 6.98 -24.19
CA ARG A 39 -3.90 7.54 -25.25
C ARG A 39 -4.74 7.86 -26.49
N THR A 40 -4.34 8.87 -27.25
CA THR A 40 -4.92 9.14 -28.58
C THR A 40 -4.61 7.99 -29.55
N LEU A 41 -5.42 7.85 -30.60
CA LEU A 41 -5.23 6.80 -31.61
C LEU A 41 -3.89 6.93 -32.36
N ASP A 42 -3.39 8.14 -32.52
CA ASP A 42 -2.08 8.43 -33.11
C ASP A 42 -0.93 8.36 -32.08
N ASP A 43 -1.22 7.96 -30.84
CA ASP A 43 -0.26 7.76 -29.74
C ASP A 43 0.56 9.01 -29.38
N LYS A 44 0.09 10.22 -29.75
CA LYS A 44 0.79 11.49 -29.47
C LYS A 44 0.49 12.10 -28.11
N GLN A 45 -0.68 11.81 -27.54
CA GLN A 45 -1.09 12.36 -26.25
C GLN A 45 -1.55 11.26 -25.32
N TRP A 46 -1.01 11.24 -24.11
CA TRP A 46 -1.35 10.27 -23.08
C TRP A 46 -1.92 10.97 -21.85
N VAL A 47 -2.99 10.43 -21.29
CA VAL A 47 -3.45 10.81 -19.95
C VAL A 47 -2.84 9.82 -18.96
N VAL A 48 -2.11 10.36 -17.99
CA VAL A 48 -1.48 9.56 -16.93
C VAL A 48 -1.93 10.05 -15.57
N SER A 49 -1.97 9.15 -14.59
CA SER A 49 -2.16 9.50 -13.19
C SER A 49 -0.94 9.08 -12.37
N THR A 50 -0.61 9.83 -11.33
CA THR A 50 0.39 9.43 -10.34
C THR A 50 -0.21 9.23 -8.97
N THR A 51 0.11 8.08 -8.37
CA THR A 51 -0.31 7.73 -7.00
C THR A 51 0.83 7.98 -6.04
N VAL A 52 0.55 8.72 -4.97
CA VAL A 52 1.39 8.84 -3.77
C VAL A 52 0.57 8.36 -2.57
N SER A 53 1.21 8.14 -1.43
CA SER A 53 0.53 7.67 -0.22
C SER A 53 0.15 8.77 0.77
N ASP A 54 0.77 9.94 0.62
CA ASP A 54 0.67 11.12 1.48
C ASP A 54 0.00 12.30 0.76
N GLY A 55 -0.79 12.03 -0.27
CA GLY A 55 -1.47 13.07 -1.04
C GLY A 55 -2.47 12.51 -2.06
N PRO A 56 -3.23 13.40 -2.73
CA PRO A 56 -4.19 12.99 -3.74
C PRO A 56 -3.53 12.41 -4.99
N ILE A 57 -4.28 11.62 -5.75
CA ILE A 57 -3.87 11.19 -7.09
C ILE A 57 -3.86 12.42 -8.00
N LYS A 58 -2.74 12.63 -8.69
CA LYS A 58 -2.58 13.73 -9.66
C LYS A 58 -2.71 13.19 -11.08
N PHE A 59 -3.31 14.00 -11.95
CA PHE A 59 -3.55 13.67 -13.35
C PHE A 59 -2.75 14.61 -14.24
N TRP A 60 -2.20 14.07 -15.31
CA TRP A 60 -1.26 14.76 -16.19
C TRP A 60 -1.55 14.42 -17.65
N LEU A 61 -1.31 15.38 -18.53
CA LEU A 61 -1.26 15.19 -19.97
C LEU A 61 0.20 15.10 -20.41
N TYR A 62 0.57 14.01 -21.06
CA TYR A 62 1.88 13.85 -21.69
C TYR A 62 1.76 14.05 -23.20
N ASP A 63 2.34 15.14 -23.71
CA ASP A 63 2.55 15.39 -25.13
C ASP A 63 3.85 14.71 -25.55
N ARG A 64 3.71 13.56 -26.21
CA ARG A 64 4.80 12.65 -26.53
C ARG A 64 5.78 13.24 -27.56
N PRO A 65 5.34 13.84 -28.68
CA PRO A 65 6.25 14.51 -29.62
C PRO A 65 7.07 15.63 -28.96
N LYS A 66 6.46 16.41 -28.08
CA LYS A 66 7.15 17.52 -27.39
C LYS A 66 7.88 17.11 -26.11
N LYS A 67 7.72 15.85 -25.67
CA LYS A 67 8.22 15.35 -24.38
C LYS A 67 7.79 16.24 -23.20
N LYS A 68 6.58 16.80 -23.26
CA LYS A 68 6.06 17.74 -22.25
C LYS A 68 5.03 17.04 -21.37
N VAL A 69 5.19 17.16 -20.06
CA VAL A 69 4.21 16.71 -19.07
C VAL A 69 3.53 17.93 -18.46
N GLU A 70 2.21 17.97 -18.52
CA GLU A 70 1.39 19.08 -18.04
C GLU A 70 0.43 18.60 -16.95
N TYR A 71 0.45 19.27 -15.79
CA TYR A 71 -0.51 18.99 -14.72
C TYR A 71 -1.92 19.38 -15.17
N LEU A 72 -2.89 18.49 -14.91
CA LEU A 72 -4.30 18.74 -15.19
C LEU A 72 -5.06 19.11 -13.90
N PHE A 73 -5.14 18.15 -12.97
CA PHE A 73 -5.86 18.30 -11.71
C PHE A 73 -5.48 17.19 -10.72
N SER A 74 -5.99 17.25 -9.49
CA SER A 74 -5.98 16.14 -8.54
C SER A 74 -7.40 15.73 -8.14
N ASN A 75 -7.58 14.46 -7.76
CA ASN A 75 -8.91 13.95 -7.39
C ASN A 75 -9.44 14.47 -6.04
N MET A 76 -8.57 15.03 -5.19
CA MET A 76 -8.95 15.56 -3.88
C MET A 76 -8.18 16.85 -3.57
N LYS A 77 -8.57 17.95 -4.23
CA LYS A 77 -7.91 19.27 -4.09
C LYS A 77 -7.75 19.73 -2.62
N ALA A 78 -8.72 19.43 -1.76
CA ALA A 78 -8.68 19.79 -0.34
C ALA A 78 -7.54 19.12 0.46
N LEU A 79 -6.89 18.10 -0.11
CA LEU A 79 -5.77 17.38 0.51
C LEU A 79 -4.40 17.80 -0.04
N GLU A 80 -4.32 18.64 -1.07
CA GLU A 80 -3.03 19.04 -1.68
C GLU A 80 -2.11 19.76 -0.69
N ASP A 81 -2.68 20.61 0.18
CA ASP A 81 -1.92 21.38 1.16
C ASP A 81 -1.83 20.68 2.54
N ARG A 82 -2.25 19.42 2.63
CA ARG A 82 -2.23 18.66 3.86
C ARG A 82 -0.96 17.83 3.96
N LYS A 83 -0.31 17.89 5.12
CA LYS A 83 0.80 17.00 5.43
C LYS A 83 0.24 15.67 5.96
N LEU A 84 0.15 14.69 5.08
CA LEU A 84 -0.38 13.34 5.39
C LEU A 84 0.75 12.36 5.68
N ALA A 85 0.44 11.26 6.37
CA ALA A 85 1.41 10.24 6.69
C ALA A 85 1.76 9.40 5.45
N LYS A 86 3.02 9.03 5.28
CA LYS A 86 3.41 8.10 4.21
C LYS A 86 2.98 6.68 4.55
N MET A 87 2.62 5.92 3.52
CA MET A 87 2.48 4.49 3.60
C MET A 87 3.76 3.84 3.06
N ASN A 88 4.28 2.89 3.80
CA ASN A 88 5.51 2.17 3.51
C ASN A 88 5.18 0.71 3.20
N PRO A 89 5.51 0.20 1.99
CA PRO A 89 5.44 -1.23 1.72
C PRO A 89 6.46 -1.97 2.58
N VAL A 90 6.03 -3.05 3.24
CA VAL A 90 6.88 -3.92 4.06
C VAL A 90 6.63 -5.37 3.70
N MET A 91 7.68 -6.17 3.70
CA MET A 91 7.62 -7.60 3.38
C MET A 91 7.73 -8.40 4.66
N LEU A 92 6.64 -9.08 5.02
CA LEU A 92 6.58 -9.92 6.21
C LEU A 92 6.73 -11.37 5.79
N ARG A 93 7.19 -12.23 6.69
CA ARG A 93 7.24 -13.68 6.45
C ARG A 93 6.42 -14.38 7.51
N SER A 94 5.43 -15.16 7.08
CA SER A 94 4.66 -16.03 7.97
C SER A 94 5.56 -17.14 8.53
N ARG A 95 5.11 -17.79 9.61
CA ARG A 95 5.80 -18.90 10.27
C ARG A 95 6.02 -20.11 9.36
N ASP A 96 5.19 -20.29 8.33
CA ASP A 96 5.35 -21.33 7.31
C ASP A 96 6.06 -20.85 6.03
N GLY A 97 6.65 -19.65 6.08
CA GLY A 97 7.58 -19.15 5.05
C GLY A 97 6.94 -18.38 3.91
N LEU A 98 5.64 -18.09 3.98
CA LEU A 98 4.95 -17.29 2.97
C LEU A 98 5.35 -15.82 3.10
N GLU A 99 5.67 -15.17 1.99
CA GLU A 99 5.92 -13.72 1.97
C GLU A 99 4.60 -12.96 1.88
N LEU A 100 4.36 -12.06 2.82
CA LEU A 100 3.13 -11.29 2.97
C LEU A 100 3.42 -9.81 2.67
N VAL A 101 3.03 -9.37 1.47
CA VAL A 101 3.13 -7.96 1.10
C VAL A 101 2.19 -7.14 1.97
N SER A 102 2.74 -6.21 2.74
CA SER A 102 2.01 -5.46 3.75
C SER A 102 2.31 -3.97 3.63
N TYR A 103 1.49 -3.15 4.28
CA TYR A 103 1.59 -1.71 4.23
C TYR A 103 1.51 -1.10 5.62
N LEU A 104 2.54 -0.35 5.97
CA LEU A 104 2.68 0.30 7.26
C LEU A 104 2.54 1.82 7.12
N THR A 105 1.73 2.43 7.97
CA THR A 105 1.68 3.88 8.11
C THR A 105 1.94 4.23 9.56
N LEU A 106 2.86 5.16 9.79
CA LEU A 106 3.20 5.66 11.12
C LEU A 106 2.66 7.08 11.31
N PRO A 107 2.41 7.52 12.55
CA PRO A 107 2.17 8.93 12.85
C PRO A 107 3.33 9.78 12.34
N ARG A 108 3.03 10.89 11.68
CA ARG A 108 4.05 11.75 11.05
C ARG A 108 5.10 12.30 12.03
N ASP A 109 4.71 12.51 13.29
CA ASP A 109 5.58 13.00 14.35
C ASP A 109 6.41 11.90 15.02
N ALA A 110 6.18 10.65 14.61
CA ALA A 110 6.95 9.48 14.97
C ALA A 110 7.77 8.90 13.80
N ASP A 111 7.58 9.38 12.56
CA ASP A 111 8.27 8.93 11.35
C ASP A 111 8.47 10.17 10.45
N ALA A 112 9.36 11.06 10.87
CA ALA A 112 9.52 12.37 10.24
C ALA A 112 10.20 12.30 8.87
N ASP A 113 11.09 11.33 8.66
CA ASP A 113 11.75 11.08 7.38
C ASP A 113 10.91 10.18 6.45
N GLY A 114 9.96 9.44 7.02
CA GLY A 114 9.03 8.60 6.28
C GLY A 114 9.66 7.29 5.83
N ASP A 115 10.60 6.74 6.59
CA ASP A 115 11.29 5.48 6.30
C ASP A 115 10.51 4.24 6.79
N GLY A 116 9.41 4.45 7.51
CA GLY A 116 8.57 3.38 8.04
C GLY A 116 9.07 2.78 9.34
N LYS A 117 9.95 3.48 10.07
CA LYS A 117 10.39 3.13 11.41
C LYS A 117 10.11 4.27 12.37
N PRO A 118 9.77 3.98 13.63
CA PRO A 118 9.67 5.05 14.62
C PRO A 118 11.03 5.72 14.84
N ASP A 119 11.05 7.05 14.77
CA ASP A 119 12.17 7.90 15.16
C ASP A 119 12.64 7.58 16.60
N ALA A 120 13.90 7.91 16.90
CA ALA A 120 14.47 7.67 18.22
C ALA A 120 13.61 8.27 19.34
N GLY A 121 13.15 7.41 20.26
CA GLY A 121 12.29 7.81 21.38
C GLY A 121 10.81 8.03 21.05
N LYS A 122 10.38 7.79 19.80
CA LYS A 122 8.98 7.93 19.36
C LYS A 122 8.21 6.62 19.31
N GLY A 123 8.91 5.48 19.29
CA GLY A 123 8.33 4.14 19.36
C GLY A 123 8.77 3.35 20.61
N PRO A 124 8.23 2.13 20.79
CA PRO A 124 7.14 1.52 20.02
C PRO A 124 5.78 2.21 20.27
N LEU A 125 4.89 2.12 19.28
CA LEU A 125 3.59 2.81 19.25
C LEU A 125 2.44 1.85 19.61
N PRO A 126 1.28 2.34 20.10
CA PRO A 126 0.05 1.56 19.98
C PRO A 126 -0.24 1.31 18.50
N MET A 127 -0.72 0.12 18.15
CA MET A 127 -0.93 -0.28 16.75
C MET A 127 -2.38 -0.70 16.50
N VAL A 128 -2.88 -0.41 15.30
CA VAL A 128 -4.09 -1.01 14.75
C VAL A 128 -3.73 -1.87 13.54
N LEU A 129 -4.02 -3.17 13.62
CA LEU A 129 -4.00 -4.07 12.49
C LEU A 129 -5.30 -3.91 11.70
N VAL A 130 -5.20 -3.39 10.49
CA VAL A 130 -6.33 -3.19 9.56
C VAL A 130 -6.39 -4.39 8.63
N VAL A 131 -7.51 -5.11 8.66
CA VAL A 131 -7.71 -6.34 7.88
C VAL A 131 -8.75 -6.07 6.80
N HIS A 132 -8.37 -6.23 5.54
CA HIS A 132 -9.30 -6.03 4.43
C HIS A 132 -10.39 -7.12 4.34
N GLY A 133 -11.46 -6.80 3.62
CA GLY A 133 -12.54 -7.75 3.31
C GLY A 133 -12.19 -8.71 2.17
N GLY A 134 -13.12 -9.59 1.80
CA GLY A 134 -12.92 -10.56 0.73
C GLY A 134 -13.29 -11.98 1.17
N PRO A 135 -12.33 -12.93 1.28
CA PRO A 135 -10.89 -12.69 1.43
C PRO A 135 -10.11 -12.51 0.12
N TRP A 136 -10.73 -12.76 -1.03
CA TRP A 136 -10.10 -12.63 -2.36
C TRP A 136 -10.03 -11.17 -2.86
N ALA A 137 -9.58 -10.27 -2.00
CA ALA A 137 -9.25 -8.88 -2.32
C ALA A 137 -7.78 -8.62 -1.96
N ARG A 138 -7.33 -7.38 -1.95
CA ARG A 138 -6.01 -7.00 -1.43
C ARG A 138 -6.01 -5.53 -1.01
N ASP A 139 -5.16 -5.19 -0.05
CA ASP A 139 -4.71 -3.82 0.14
C ASP A 139 -3.65 -3.46 -0.90
N SER A 140 -3.52 -2.16 -1.16
CA SER A 140 -2.59 -1.61 -2.17
C SER A 140 -1.93 -0.35 -1.64
N TYR A 141 -0.75 -0.05 -2.18
CA TYR A 141 -0.06 1.21 -1.92
C TYR A 141 -0.92 2.42 -2.35
N GLY A 142 -0.97 3.44 -1.51
CA GLY A 142 -1.60 4.72 -1.84
C GLY A 142 -2.22 5.40 -0.63
N LEU A 143 -2.93 6.49 -0.88
CA LEU A 143 -3.66 7.22 0.15
C LEU A 143 -4.84 6.39 0.66
N SER A 144 -4.80 5.99 1.94
CA SER A 144 -5.87 5.24 2.61
C SER A 144 -6.49 6.07 3.74
N SER A 145 -7.79 6.32 3.66
CA SER A 145 -8.52 7.10 4.68
C SER A 145 -8.46 6.46 6.06
N SER A 146 -8.55 5.13 6.14
CA SER A 146 -8.44 4.39 7.41
C SER A 146 -7.05 4.54 8.02
N HIS A 147 -5.99 4.43 7.20
CA HIS A 147 -4.62 4.63 7.67
C HIS A 147 -4.39 6.06 8.15
N GLN A 148 -4.81 7.07 7.38
CA GLN A 148 -4.66 8.48 7.78
C GLN A 148 -5.45 8.80 9.06
N TRP A 149 -6.67 8.29 9.17
CA TRP A 149 -7.53 8.51 10.33
C TRP A 149 -6.91 7.96 11.63
N LEU A 150 -6.36 6.76 11.58
CA LEU A 150 -5.74 6.10 12.74
C LEU A 150 -4.34 6.67 13.02
N ALA A 151 -3.50 6.87 12.01
CA ALA A 151 -2.16 7.43 12.19
C ALA A 151 -2.18 8.85 12.76
N SER A 152 -3.15 9.68 12.33
CA SER A 152 -3.35 11.02 12.90
C SER A 152 -3.77 11.03 14.38
N ARG A 153 -4.11 9.87 14.95
CA ARG A 153 -4.43 9.66 16.38
C ARG A 153 -3.30 8.98 17.15
N GLY A 154 -2.12 8.84 16.55
CA GLY A 154 -0.93 8.30 17.21
C GLY A 154 -0.79 6.78 17.13
N TYR A 155 -1.54 6.11 16.25
CA TYR A 155 -1.42 4.67 16.04
C TYR A 155 -0.45 4.35 14.89
N ALA A 156 0.41 3.35 15.08
CA ALA A 156 0.95 2.62 13.93
C ALA A 156 -0.20 1.86 13.26
N VAL A 157 -0.25 1.84 11.94
CA VAL A 157 -1.34 1.20 11.18
C VAL A 157 -0.75 0.21 10.21
N LEU A 158 -1.05 -1.07 10.39
CA LEU A 158 -0.53 -2.15 9.56
C LEU A 158 -1.68 -2.82 8.82
N SER A 159 -1.57 -2.90 7.49
CA SER A 159 -2.43 -3.73 6.65
C SER A 159 -1.60 -4.86 6.06
N VAL A 160 -2.16 -6.07 6.03
CA VAL A 160 -1.46 -7.28 5.62
C VAL A 160 -2.25 -7.95 4.52
N ASN A 161 -1.63 -8.17 3.36
CA ASN A 161 -2.17 -9.09 2.38
C ASN A 161 -1.86 -10.52 2.84
N TYR A 162 -2.72 -11.06 3.71
CA TYR A 162 -2.64 -12.44 4.20
C TYR A 162 -2.92 -13.44 3.06
N ARG A 163 -2.54 -14.71 3.24
CA ARG A 163 -2.78 -15.76 2.24
C ARG A 163 -4.24 -15.77 1.79
N GLY A 164 -4.49 -15.92 0.49
CA GLY A 164 -5.82 -15.71 -0.09
C GLY A 164 -5.99 -14.38 -0.80
N SER A 165 -5.18 -13.37 -0.46
CA SER A 165 -5.25 -12.07 -1.12
C SER A 165 -4.95 -12.20 -2.62
N SER A 166 -5.71 -11.46 -3.42
CA SER A 166 -5.57 -11.43 -4.87
C SER A 166 -4.28 -10.72 -5.31
N GLY A 167 -3.84 -10.93 -6.55
CA GLY A 167 -2.69 -10.21 -7.13
C GLY A 167 -1.29 -10.78 -6.85
N PHE A 168 -1.18 -11.86 -6.07
CA PHE A 168 0.10 -12.53 -5.75
C PHE A 168 0.23 -13.93 -6.38
N GLY A 169 -0.58 -14.20 -7.41
CA GLY A 169 -0.60 -15.47 -8.13
C GLY A 169 -1.53 -16.53 -7.51
N LYS A 170 -1.91 -17.51 -8.33
CA LYS A 170 -2.91 -18.54 -7.97
C LYS A 170 -2.53 -19.35 -6.73
N LYS A 171 -1.23 -19.65 -6.56
CA LYS A 171 -0.74 -20.40 -5.39
C LYS A 171 -1.02 -19.65 -4.09
N PHE A 172 -0.84 -18.32 -4.07
CA PHE A 172 -1.09 -17.50 -2.89
C PHE A 172 -2.59 -17.40 -2.58
N VAL A 173 -3.42 -17.22 -3.61
CA VAL A 173 -4.88 -17.18 -3.49
C VAL A 173 -5.44 -18.51 -2.95
N ASN A 174 -5.03 -19.64 -3.53
CA ASN A 174 -5.52 -20.96 -3.12
C ASN A 174 -4.99 -21.42 -1.76
N ALA A 175 -3.95 -20.77 -1.22
CA ALA A 175 -3.41 -21.09 0.10
C ALA A 175 -4.40 -20.77 1.26
N ALA A 176 -5.47 -20.02 0.97
CA ALA A 176 -6.55 -19.76 1.92
C ALA A 176 -7.61 -20.87 2.00
N ASP A 177 -7.62 -21.82 1.07
CA ASP A 177 -8.67 -22.83 0.99
C ASP A 177 -8.70 -23.69 2.25
N LYS A 178 -9.85 -23.67 2.95
CA LYS A 178 -10.06 -24.34 4.24
C LYS A 178 -9.16 -23.81 5.38
N GLN A 179 -8.65 -22.57 5.28
CA GLN A 179 -7.73 -21.98 6.25
C GLN A 179 -8.29 -20.76 7.00
N TRP A 180 -9.60 -20.50 6.91
CA TRP A 180 -10.25 -19.43 7.69
C TRP A 180 -10.15 -19.74 9.18
N SER A 181 -9.81 -18.74 10.01
CA SER A 181 -9.44 -18.91 11.43
C SER A 181 -8.27 -19.86 11.73
N ALA A 182 -7.59 -20.37 10.69
CA ALA A 182 -6.40 -21.19 10.83
C ALA A 182 -5.20 -20.39 10.29
N LYS A 183 -4.52 -20.89 9.26
CA LYS A 183 -3.30 -20.25 8.76
C LYS A 183 -3.49 -18.81 8.25
N MET A 184 -4.70 -18.43 7.82
CA MET A 184 -4.98 -17.03 7.49
C MET A 184 -4.94 -16.12 8.73
N HIS A 185 -5.33 -16.64 9.90
CA HIS A 185 -5.20 -15.92 11.17
C HIS A 185 -3.75 -15.93 11.66
N ASP A 186 -3.03 -17.04 11.49
CA ASP A 186 -1.59 -17.11 11.79
C ASP A 186 -0.80 -16.02 11.03
N ASP A 187 -1.12 -15.75 9.76
CA ASP A 187 -0.49 -14.67 8.99
C ASP A 187 -0.64 -13.30 9.65
N LEU A 188 -1.82 -13.03 10.24
CA LEU A 188 -2.12 -11.78 10.95
C LEU A 188 -1.35 -11.71 12.29
N VAL A 189 -1.32 -12.81 13.04
CA VAL A 189 -0.56 -12.91 14.29
C VAL A 189 0.94 -12.75 14.04
N ASP A 190 1.47 -13.39 12.99
CA ASP A 190 2.87 -13.29 12.60
C ASP A 190 3.24 -11.86 12.18
N ALA A 191 2.34 -11.15 11.51
CA ALA A 191 2.53 -9.75 11.15
C ALA A 191 2.58 -8.83 12.38
N VAL A 192 1.73 -9.06 13.39
CA VAL A 192 1.80 -8.35 14.67
C VAL A 192 3.11 -8.67 15.39
N GLY A 193 3.51 -9.95 15.43
CA GLY A 193 4.78 -10.38 16.03
C GLY A 193 5.98 -9.72 15.36
N TRP A 194 5.97 -9.58 14.03
CA TRP A 194 6.98 -8.82 13.30
C TRP A 194 7.01 -7.35 13.74
N ALA A 195 5.86 -6.67 13.82
CA ALA A 195 5.82 -5.26 14.19
C ALA A 195 6.35 -5.02 15.61
N VAL A 196 6.10 -5.95 16.54
CA VAL A 196 6.66 -5.90 17.90
C VAL A 196 8.18 -6.10 17.87
N LYS A 197 8.66 -7.10 17.11
CA LYS A 197 10.10 -7.39 16.97
C LYS A 197 10.88 -6.21 16.39
N GLU A 198 10.33 -5.55 15.39
CA GLU A 198 10.93 -4.36 14.75
C GLU A 198 10.75 -3.08 15.59
N LYS A 199 10.22 -3.19 16.81
CA LYS A 199 9.97 -2.06 17.74
C LYS A 199 9.02 -1.00 17.16
N ILE A 200 8.17 -1.38 16.22
CA ILE A 200 7.10 -0.54 15.67
C ILE A 200 5.92 -0.51 16.64
N ALA A 201 5.51 -1.67 17.15
CA ALA A 201 4.32 -1.83 17.96
C ALA A 201 4.62 -2.26 19.41
N LYS A 202 3.83 -1.74 20.36
CA LYS A 202 3.79 -2.23 21.74
C LYS A 202 2.97 -3.51 21.81
N GLN A 203 3.54 -4.58 22.34
CA GLN A 203 2.91 -5.90 22.39
C GLN A 203 1.55 -5.88 23.12
N ASP A 204 1.43 -5.10 24.19
CA ASP A 204 0.23 -4.96 25.01
C ASP A 204 -0.74 -3.87 24.51
N LYS A 205 -0.45 -3.23 23.37
CA LYS A 205 -1.28 -2.16 22.79
C LYS A 205 -1.53 -2.35 21.30
N VAL A 206 -2.09 -3.52 20.95
CA VAL A 206 -2.53 -3.84 19.60
C VAL A 206 -4.04 -3.97 19.56
N ALA A 207 -4.67 -3.27 18.62
CA ALA A 207 -6.07 -3.45 18.25
C ALA A 207 -6.19 -4.05 16.85
N ILE A 208 -7.33 -4.68 16.55
CA ILE A 208 -7.67 -5.24 15.24
C ILE A 208 -8.96 -4.59 14.73
N TYR A 209 -8.98 -4.24 13.45
CA TYR A 209 -10.10 -3.56 12.79
C TYR A 209 -10.29 -4.10 11.37
N GLY A 210 -11.53 -4.41 10.97
CA GLY A 210 -11.83 -4.82 9.61
C GLY A 210 -13.33 -4.97 9.34
N GLY A 211 -13.69 -5.05 8.05
CA GLY A 211 -15.06 -5.28 7.58
C GLY A 211 -15.17 -6.50 6.67
N SER A 212 -16.35 -7.11 6.56
CA SER A 212 -16.56 -8.37 5.81
C SER A 212 -15.64 -9.49 6.35
N TYR A 213 -14.81 -10.14 5.52
CA TYR A 213 -13.80 -11.09 6.01
C TYR A 213 -12.89 -10.46 7.09
N GLY A 214 -12.49 -9.20 6.96
CA GLY A 214 -11.74 -8.51 8.00
C GLY A 214 -12.52 -8.33 9.31
N GLY A 215 -13.84 -8.23 9.23
CA GLY A 215 -14.73 -8.23 10.41
C GLY A 215 -14.82 -9.61 11.05
N TYR A 216 -14.90 -10.66 10.22
CA TYR A 216 -14.75 -12.04 10.69
C TYR A 216 -13.40 -12.25 11.39
N ALA A 217 -12.29 -11.85 10.76
CA ALA A 217 -10.94 -11.93 11.33
C ALA A 217 -10.81 -11.11 12.63
N THR A 218 -11.51 -9.97 12.74
CA THR A 218 -11.60 -9.21 13.98
C THR A 218 -12.22 -10.04 15.10
N LEU A 219 -13.35 -10.70 14.87
CA LEU A 219 -14.01 -11.56 15.86
C LEU A 219 -13.17 -12.80 16.22
N VAL A 220 -12.48 -13.38 15.25
CA VAL A 220 -11.50 -14.47 15.48
C VAL A 220 -10.36 -13.97 16.34
N GLY A 221 -9.81 -12.79 16.04
CA GLY A 221 -8.77 -12.14 16.83
C GLY A 221 -9.17 -11.98 18.30
N LEU A 222 -10.40 -11.57 18.57
CA LEU A 222 -10.92 -11.41 19.93
C LEU A 222 -11.14 -12.73 20.69
N THR A 223 -11.19 -13.88 20.02
CA THR A 223 -11.56 -15.17 20.62
C THR A 223 -10.44 -16.20 20.62
N PHE A 224 -9.43 -16.07 19.76
CA PHE A 224 -8.36 -17.05 19.56
C PHE A 224 -6.94 -16.49 19.77
N THR A 225 -6.78 -15.24 20.23
CA THR A 225 -5.48 -14.57 20.35
C THR A 225 -5.18 -14.14 21.78
#